data_AF-T1KI00-F1
#
_entry.id   AF-T1KI00-F1
#
_cell.length_a   1.000
_cell.length_b   1.000
_cell.length_c   1.000
_cell.angle_alpha   90.00
_cell.angle_beta   90.00
_cell.angle_gamma   90.00
#
_symmetry.space_group_name_H-M   'P 1'
#
loop_
_entity.id
_entity.type
_entity.pdbx_description
1 polymer ?
#
loop_
_entity_poly.entity_id
_entity_poly.type
_entity_poly.pdbx_seq_one_letter_code
_entity_poly.pdbx_strand_id
1 'polypeptide(L)'
;MDAILRECRAHVDLFMNYQFDEAMKACESKRDQSFVFECGTAALTAIRALFSMEEPILDEAFTKIERAIAVIDRSRRKTSLVSKIWGSVNAASYTEEECHAEMMYAELNVGWILLAVLRAKSFSTLLKVVMRLRETIYIYRKCRKILEDRESWLTPYTKKNFEAGLRIGTGFFNLAISYIPARVLKLIELFGFSGTREEAFVHLKQVSIGDWGFRSPIAAMLLLAHECTVEFTFGLGEPEMSFMEEILATWDIYSKVFFLLYS
;
A
#
# COMPACT_ATOMS: atom_id res chain seq x y z
N MET A 1 -16.69 1.24 -10.66
CA MET A 1 -15.70 1.13 -9.57
C MET A 1 -16.05 0.01 -8.60
N ASP A 2 -17.21 0.02 -7.93
CA ASP A 2 -17.60 -1.04 -6.97
C ASP A 2 -17.39 -2.48 -7.49
N ALA A 3 -17.97 -2.83 -8.64
CA ALA A 3 -17.83 -4.17 -9.24
C ALA A 3 -16.36 -4.56 -9.48
N ILE A 4 -15.53 -3.62 -9.96
CA ILE A 4 -14.10 -3.84 -10.21
C ILE A 4 -13.37 -4.11 -8.89
N LEU A 5 -13.62 -3.33 -7.84
CA LEU A 5 -12.99 -3.52 -6.53
C LEU A 5 -13.43 -4.83 -5.84
N ARG A 6 -14.66 -5.28 -6.08
CA ARG A 6 -15.14 -6.61 -5.63
C ARG A 6 -14.45 -7.73 -6.39
N GLU A 7 -14.26 -7.56 -7.69
CA GLU A 7 -13.54 -8.54 -8.49
C GLU A 7 -12.06 -8.63 -8.09
N CYS A 8 -11.42 -7.49 -7.80
CA CYS A 8 -10.06 -7.48 -7.26
C CYS A 8 -9.95 -8.22 -5.94
N ARG A 9 -11.00 -8.23 -5.10
CA ARG A 9 -11.01 -9.05 -3.88
C ARG A 9 -10.84 -10.52 -4.21
N ALA A 10 -11.56 -11.04 -5.20
CA ALA A 10 -11.40 -12.43 -5.63
C ALA A 10 -9.99 -12.74 -6.15
N HIS A 11 -9.33 -11.80 -6.83
CA HIS A 11 -7.95 -11.98 -7.28
C HIS A 11 -6.95 -11.97 -6.11
N VAL A 12 -7.18 -11.12 -5.10
CA VAL A 12 -6.40 -11.16 -3.86
C VAL A 12 -6.63 -12.47 -3.13
N ASP A 13 -7.86 -12.97 -3.06
CA ASP A 13 -8.14 -14.27 -2.43
C ASP A 13 -7.39 -15.41 -3.14
N LEU A 14 -7.30 -15.40 -4.49
CA LEU A 14 -6.45 -16.35 -5.24
C LEU A 14 -4.97 -16.25 -4.84
N PHE A 15 -4.42 -15.03 -4.82
CA PHE A 15 -3.03 -14.80 -4.42
C PHE A 15 -2.74 -15.35 -3.01
N MET A 16 -3.66 -15.08 -2.09
CA MET A 16 -3.55 -15.50 -0.71
C MET A 16 -3.70 -17.01 -0.52
N ASN A 17 -4.34 -17.69 -1.47
CA ASN A 17 -4.47 -19.15 -1.53
C ASN A 17 -3.33 -19.84 -2.32
N TYR A 18 -2.16 -19.20 -2.46
CA TYR A 18 -0.99 -19.70 -3.23
C TYR A 18 -1.21 -19.84 -4.73
N GLN A 19 -2.31 -19.30 -5.25
CA GLN A 19 -2.64 -19.35 -6.67
C GLN A 19 -2.12 -18.08 -7.35
N PHE A 20 -0.80 -17.84 -7.23
CA PHE A 20 -0.16 -16.62 -7.71
C PHE A 20 -0.32 -16.48 -9.23
N ASP A 21 -0.09 -17.56 -9.97
CA ASP A 21 -0.16 -17.54 -11.43
C ASP A 21 -1.60 -17.30 -11.90
N GLU A 22 -2.58 -17.87 -11.22
CA GLU A 22 -4.00 -17.64 -11.47
C GLU A 22 -4.41 -16.20 -11.16
N ALA A 23 -3.97 -15.66 -10.02
CA ALA A 23 -4.20 -14.26 -9.65
C ALA A 23 -3.58 -13.30 -10.67
N MET A 24 -2.35 -13.59 -11.11
CA MET A 24 -1.63 -12.81 -12.12
C MET A 24 -2.37 -12.84 -13.46
N LYS A 25 -2.73 -14.05 -13.94
CA LYS A 25 -3.47 -14.24 -15.19
C LYS A 25 -4.84 -13.54 -15.15
N ALA A 26 -5.53 -13.59 -14.02
CA ALA A 26 -6.82 -12.94 -13.84
C ALA A 26 -6.70 -11.42 -14.00
N CYS A 27 -5.70 -10.80 -13.36
CA CYS A 27 -5.41 -9.37 -13.54
C CYS A 27 -4.98 -9.04 -14.98
N GLU A 28 -4.04 -9.78 -15.57
CA GLU A 28 -3.50 -9.49 -16.90
C GLU A 28 -4.57 -9.60 -18.00
N SER A 29 -5.49 -10.57 -17.89
CA SER A 29 -6.59 -10.74 -18.86
C SER A 29 -7.57 -9.56 -18.91
N LYS A 30 -7.56 -8.69 -17.89
CA LYS A 30 -8.50 -7.57 -17.74
C LYS A 30 -7.80 -6.21 -17.66
N ARG A 31 -6.49 -6.16 -17.91
CA ARG A 31 -5.68 -4.94 -17.82
C ARG A 31 -6.22 -3.76 -18.65
N ASP A 32 -6.85 -4.04 -19.79
CA ASP A 32 -7.40 -3.02 -20.69
C ASP A 32 -8.79 -2.52 -20.26
N GLN A 33 -9.42 -3.19 -19.29
CA GLN A 33 -10.75 -2.81 -18.78
C GLN A 33 -10.67 -1.74 -17.69
N SER A 34 -9.60 -1.73 -16.89
CA SER A 34 -9.41 -0.76 -15.82
C SER A 34 -7.96 -0.70 -15.35
N PHE A 35 -7.50 0.49 -14.98
CA PHE A 35 -6.19 0.68 -14.34
C PHE A 35 -6.03 -0.16 -13.07
N VAL A 36 -7.13 -0.51 -12.39
CA VAL A 36 -7.09 -1.28 -11.14
C VAL A 36 -6.44 -2.65 -11.36
N PHE A 37 -6.71 -3.30 -12.49
CA PHE A 37 -6.12 -4.61 -12.80
C PHE A 37 -4.64 -4.50 -13.18
N GLU A 38 -4.23 -3.45 -13.90
CA GLU A 38 -2.81 -3.16 -14.15
C GLU A 38 -2.05 -2.90 -12.84
N CYS A 39 -2.67 -2.17 -11.90
CA CYS A 39 -2.11 -1.96 -10.57
C CYS A 39 -2.02 -3.26 -9.78
N GLY A 40 -3.02 -4.15 -9.89
CA GLY A 40 -3.02 -5.47 -9.28
C GLY A 40 -1.85 -6.33 -9.77
N THR A 41 -1.63 -6.39 -11.10
CA THR A 41 -0.47 -7.05 -11.70
C THR A 41 0.85 -6.50 -11.13
N ALA A 42 1.00 -5.18 -11.07
CA ALA A 42 2.21 -4.55 -10.53
C ALA A 42 2.41 -4.84 -9.03
N ALA A 43 1.34 -4.77 -8.23
CA ALA A 43 1.39 -5.03 -6.79
C ALA A 43 1.77 -6.49 -6.49
N LEU A 44 1.18 -7.46 -7.20
CA LEU A 44 1.50 -8.88 -7.04
C LEU A 44 2.97 -9.17 -7.39
N THR A 45 3.48 -8.65 -8.50
CA THR A 45 4.91 -8.81 -8.84
C THR A 45 5.81 -8.10 -7.83
N ALA A 46 5.42 -6.93 -7.32
CA ALA A 46 6.18 -6.23 -6.29
C ALA A 46 6.26 -7.02 -4.98
N ILE A 47 5.15 -7.61 -4.55
CA ILE A 47 5.11 -8.49 -3.37
C ILE A 47 6.02 -9.71 -3.59
N ARG A 48 5.97 -10.34 -4.78
CA ARG A 48 6.88 -11.44 -5.12
C ARG A 48 8.35 -11.01 -5.05
N ALA A 49 8.68 -9.85 -5.59
CA ALA A 49 10.03 -9.30 -5.58
C ALA A 49 10.54 -8.99 -4.16
N LEU A 50 9.67 -8.49 -3.28
CA LEU A 50 10.00 -8.24 -1.87
C LEU A 50 10.40 -9.52 -1.14
N PHE A 51 9.74 -10.64 -1.45
CA PHE A 51 10.02 -11.91 -0.79
C PHE A 51 11.20 -12.66 -1.39
N SER A 52 11.30 -12.76 -2.72
CA SER A 52 12.38 -13.52 -3.35
C SER A 52 13.72 -12.76 -3.35
N MET A 53 13.66 -11.42 -3.40
CA MET A 53 14.83 -10.53 -3.55
C MET A 53 15.72 -10.90 -4.75
N GLU A 54 15.16 -11.62 -5.73
CA GLU A 54 15.86 -12.01 -6.96
C GLU A 54 15.93 -10.81 -7.92
N GLU A 55 17.14 -10.47 -8.38
CA GLU A 55 17.38 -9.32 -9.27
C GLU A 55 16.50 -9.33 -10.54
N PRO A 56 16.27 -10.46 -11.25
CA PRO A 56 15.35 -10.48 -12.40
C PRO A 56 13.90 -10.13 -12.05
N ILE A 57 13.42 -10.59 -10.89
CA ILE A 57 12.05 -10.34 -10.43
C ILE A 57 11.93 -8.87 -9.95
N LEU A 58 12.97 -8.31 -9.35
CA LEU A 58 13.04 -6.89 -8.99
C LEU A 58 12.96 -6.00 -10.24
N ASP A 59 13.71 -6.31 -11.30
CA ASP A 59 13.66 -5.57 -12.56
C ASP A 59 12.28 -5.64 -13.21
N GLU A 60 11.66 -6.83 -13.20
CA GLU A 60 10.28 -7.01 -13.66
C GLU A 60 9.28 -6.18 -12.85
N ALA A 61 9.41 -6.18 -11.52
CA ALA A 61 8.54 -5.41 -10.63
C ALA A 61 8.65 -3.90 -10.89
N PHE A 62 9.87 -3.35 -11.00
CA PHE A 62 10.04 -1.94 -11.37
C PHE A 62 9.39 -1.61 -12.70
N THR A 63 9.56 -2.47 -13.71
CA THR A 63 8.98 -2.28 -15.03
C THR A 63 7.45 -2.24 -14.98
N LYS A 64 6.83 -3.21 -14.28
CA LYS A 64 5.37 -3.28 -14.12
C LYS A 64 4.82 -2.11 -13.30
N ILE A 65 5.52 -1.70 -12.22
CA ILE A 65 5.11 -0.52 -11.42
C ILE A 65 5.15 0.75 -12.25
N GLU A 66 6.24 1.03 -12.99
CA GLU A 66 6.34 2.24 -13.81
C GLU A 66 5.29 2.26 -14.93
N ARG A 67 4.99 1.09 -15.52
CA ARG A 67 3.89 0.96 -16.47
C ARG A 67 2.54 1.28 -15.82
N ALA A 68 2.25 0.70 -14.65
CA ALA A 68 1.01 0.94 -13.93
C ALA A 68 0.86 2.42 -13.55
N ILE A 69 1.95 3.06 -13.12
CA ILE A 69 2.02 4.51 -12.85
C ILE A 69 1.67 5.32 -14.11
N ALA A 70 2.22 4.98 -15.27
CA ALA A 70 1.91 5.67 -16.52
C ALA A 70 0.46 5.49 -16.98
N VAL A 71 -0.14 4.32 -16.71
CA VAL A 71 -1.56 4.04 -17.01
C VAL A 71 -2.48 4.81 -16.07
N ILE A 72 -2.29 4.66 -14.76
CA ILE A 72 -3.18 5.25 -13.76
C ILE A 72 -3.09 6.78 -13.73
N ASP A 73 -1.95 7.37 -14.10
CA ASP A 73 -1.81 8.83 -14.17
C ASP A 73 -2.81 9.48 -15.13
N ARG A 74 -3.26 8.74 -16.16
CA ARG A 74 -4.28 9.21 -17.10
C ARG A 74 -5.66 9.34 -16.46
N SER A 75 -5.96 8.48 -15.47
CA SER A 75 -7.22 8.47 -14.71
C SER A 75 -7.18 9.37 -13.47
N ARG A 76 -6.03 9.92 -13.12
CA ARG A 76 -5.89 10.89 -12.02
C ARG A 76 -6.43 12.26 -12.42
N ARG A 77 -6.91 12.98 -11.41
CA ARG A 77 -7.31 14.38 -11.55
C ARG A 77 -6.11 15.22 -12.01
N LYS A 78 -6.18 15.78 -13.21
CA LYS A 78 -5.20 16.76 -13.69
C LYS A 78 -5.43 18.08 -12.94
N THR A 79 -4.70 18.26 -11.84
CA THR A 79 -4.76 19.48 -11.03
C THR A 79 -3.84 20.55 -11.62
N SER A 80 -4.35 21.77 -11.83
CA SER A 80 -3.54 22.93 -12.23
C SER A 80 -2.46 23.22 -11.18
N LEU A 81 -1.27 23.65 -11.61
CA LEU A 81 -0.13 24.00 -10.72
C LEU A 81 -0.54 24.97 -9.58
N VAL A 82 -1.53 25.83 -9.84
CA VAL A 82 -2.08 26.77 -8.85
C VAL A 82 -2.78 26.04 -7.69
N SER A 83 -3.55 24.99 -7.97
CA SER A 83 -4.23 24.20 -6.92
C SER A 83 -3.27 23.41 -6.02
N LYS A 84 -2.07 23.06 -6.52
CA LYS A 84 -1.02 22.40 -5.73
C LYS A 84 -0.36 23.34 -4.72
N ILE A 85 -0.35 24.64 -5.00
CA ILE A 85 0.29 25.67 -4.17
C ILE A 85 -0.67 26.20 -3.09
N TRP A 86 -1.97 26.31 -3.40
CA TRP A 86 -2.96 26.96 -2.52
C TRP A 86 -3.80 26.01 -1.65
N GLY A 87 -3.55 24.69 -1.69
CA GLY A 87 -4.09 23.73 -0.72
C GLY A 87 -5.61 23.51 -0.72
N SER A 88 -6.37 24.17 -1.60
CA SER A 88 -7.81 23.98 -1.70
C SER A 88 -8.14 22.73 -2.53
N VAL A 89 -8.13 21.57 -1.87
CA VAL A 89 -8.74 20.35 -2.40
C VAL A 89 -10.25 20.55 -2.37
N ASN A 90 -10.88 20.72 -3.53
CA ASN A 90 -12.34 20.68 -3.65
C ASN A 90 -12.78 19.21 -3.77
N ALA A 91 -13.01 18.56 -2.63
CA ALA A 91 -13.33 17.13 -2.56
C ALA A 91 -14.60 16.75 -3.35
N ALA A 92 -15.62 17.61 -3.33
CA ALA A 92 -16.88 17.40 -4.06
C ALA A 92 -16.69 17.31 -5.58
N SER A 93 -15.59 17.85 -6.10
CA SER A 93 -15.33 17.83 -7.54
C SER A 93 -14.76 16.51 -8.06
N TYR A 94 -14.22 15.63 -7.20
CA TYR A 94 -13.56 14.39 -7.64
C TYR A 94 -14.58 13.31 -7.98
N THR A 95 -14.39 12.60 -9.10
CA THR A 95 -15.12 11.33 -9.33
C THR A 95 -14.58 10.25 -8.40
N GLU A 96 -15.35 9.19 -8.12
CA GLU A 96 -14.81 8.07 -7.33
C GLU A 96 -13.62 7.39 -8.02
N GLU A 97 -13.67 7.32 -9.34
CA GLU A 97 -12.56 6.78 -10.13
C GLU A 97 -11.29 7.61 -9.95
N GLU A 98 -11.39 8.95 -9.99
CA GLU A 98 -10.26 9.83 -9.70
C GLU A 98 -9.75 9.66 -8.26
N CYS A 99 -10.65 9.49 -7.27
CA CYS A 99 -10.24 9.21 -5.89
C CYS A 99 -9.42 7.92 -5.81
N HIS A 100 -9.95 6.80 -6.32
CA HIS A 100 -9.24 5.53 -6.31
C HIS A 100 -7.97 5.57 -7.15
N ALA A 101 -7.93 6.34 -8.24
CA ALA A 101 -6.73 6.53 -9.04
C ALA A 101 -5.61 7.25 -8.24
N GLU A 102 -5.96 8.28 -7.48
CA GLU A 102 -5.00 8.96 -6.60
C GLU A 102 -4.47 8.04 -5.50
N MET A 103 -5.36 7.28 -4.85
CA MET A 103 -4.97 6.33 -3.81
C MET A 103 -4.02 5.25 -4.34
N MET A 104 -4.39 4.59 -5.44
CA MET A 104 -3.60 3.51 -6.00
C MET A 104 -2.28 3.99 -6.63
N TYR A 105 -2.22 5.24 -7.11
CA TYR A 105 -0.95 5.86 -7.52
C TYR A 105 0.00 6.03 -6.33
N ALA A 106 -0.51 6.43 -5.16
CA ALA A 106 0.30 6.51 -3.95
C ALA A 106 0.80 5.10 -3.53
N GLU A 107 -0.07 4.09 -3.58
CA GLU A 107 0.29 2.70 -3.25
C GLU A 107 1.37 2.14 -4.19
N LEU A 108 1.29 2.41 -5.50
CA LEU A 108 2.35 2.05 -6.46
C LEU A 108 3.68 2.73 -6.15
N ASN A 109 3.64 4.01 -5.74
CA ASN A 109 4.86 4.70 -5.31
C ASN A 109 5.43 4.10 -4.01
N VAL A 110 4.59 3.71 -3.06
CA VAL A 110 5.04 3.00 -1.85
C VAL A 110 5.77 1.71 -2.24
N GLY A 111 5.17 0.89 -3.10
CA GLY A 111 5.81 -0.34 -3.60
C GLY A 111 7.15 -0.05 -4.30
N TRP A 112 7.19 0.96 -5.18
CA TRP A 112 8.42 1.39 -5.84
C TRP A 112 9.50 1.83 -4.85
N ILE A 113 9.14 2.67 -3.88
CA ILE A 113 10.04 3.21 -2.86
C ILE A 113 10.63 2.08 -2.03
N LEU A 114 9.80 1.13 -1.59
CA LEU A 114 10.23 0.01 -0.78
C LEU A 114 11.27 -0.84 -1.52
N LEU A 115 10.99 -1.24 -2.76
CA LEU A 115 11.95 -1.97 -3.59
C LEU A 115 13.23 -1.16 -3.86
N ALA A 116 13.11 0.14 -4.10
CA ALA A 116 14.25 1.01 -4.41
C ALA A 116 15.16 1.22 -3.20
N VAL A 117 14.61 1.32 -1.99
CA VAL A 117 15.38 1.38 -0.74
C VAL A 117 16.14 0.09 -0.52
N LEU A 118 15.48 -1.06 -0.69
CA LEU A 118 16.11 -2.38 -0.51
C LEU A 118 17.24 -2.63 -1.53
N ARG A 119 17.13 -2.07 -2.74
CA ARG A 119 18.13 -2.19 -3.80
C ARG A 119 19.11 -1.00 -3.86
N ALA A 120 19.01 -0.02 -2.97
CA ALA A 120 19.75 1.23 -3.11
C ALA A 120 21.27 1.01 -2.99
N LYS A 121 21.97 1.14 -4.13
CA LYS A 121 23.46 1.11 -4.21
C LYS A 121 24.07 2.49 -4.44
N SER A 122 23.25 3.53 -4.65
CA SER A 122 23.70 4.87 -5.03
C SER A 122 22.86 5.99 -4.42
N PHE A 123 23.50 7.15 -4.22
CA PHE A 123 22.84 8.36 -3.75
C PHE A 123 21.74 8.87 -4.70
N SER A 124 21.91 8.68 -6.01
CA SER A 124 20.91 9.08 -7.00
C SER A 124 19.60 8.30 -6.86
N THR A 125 19.66 7.01 -6.51
CA THR A 125 18.47 6.21 -6.19
C THR A 125 17.80 6.71 -4.91
N LEU A 126 18.58 7.03 -3.87
CA LEU A 126 18.05 7.61 -2.63
C LEU A 126 17.36 8.96 -2.86
N LEU A 127 17.91 9.81 -3.73
CA LEU A 127 17.28 11.08 -4.08
C LEU A 127 15.92 10.88 -4.78
N LYS A 128 15.84 9.93 -5.71
CA LYS A 128 14.57 9.56 -6.37
C LYS A 128 13.55 9.04 -5.37
N VAL A 129 13.98 8.21 -4.42
CA VAL A 129 13.14 7.73 -3.31
C VAL A 129 12.55 8.91 -2.53
N VAL A 130 13.38 9.87 -2.11
CA VAL A 130 12.92 11.04 -1.34
C VAL A 130 11.91 11.87 -2.14
N MET A 131 12.14 12.08 -3.43
CA MET A 131 11.22 12.83 -4.29
C MET A 131 9.85 12.15 -4.41
N ARG A 132 9.83 10.84 -4.70
CA ARG A 132 8.59 10.06 -4.78
C ARG A 132 7.89 9.96 -3.42
N LEU A 133 8.65 9.85 -2.33
CA LEU A 133 8.10 9.83 -0.98
C LEU A 133 7.36 11.14 -0.66
N ARG A 134 7.95 12.28 -0.99
CA ARG A 134 7.32 13.59 -0.81
C ARG A 134 6.00 13.70 -1.58
N GLU A 135 5.97 13.24 -2.83
CA GLU A 135 4.73 13.20 -3.62
C GLU A 135 3.69 12.27 -2.99
N THR A 136 4.10 11.07 -2.58
CA THR A 136 3.24 10.07 -1.95
C THR A 136 2.55 10.63 -0.71
N ILE A 137 3.31 11.32 0.16
CA ILE A 137 2.79 11.94 1.38
C ILE A 137 1.81 13.08 1.05
N TYR A 138 2.11 13.89 0.04
CA TYR A 138 1.16 14.90 -0.45
C TYR A 138 -0.15 14.27 -0.93
N ILE A 139 -0.08 13.16 -1.67
CA ILE A 139 -1.27 12.45 -2.16
C ILE A 139 -2.08 11.86 -1.00
N TYR A 140 -1.44 11.26 0.01
CA TYR A 140 -2.16 10.77 1.20
C TYR A 140 -2.85 11.89 1.99
N ARG A 141 -2.21 13.05 2.16
CA ARG A 141 -2.85 14.23 2.78
C ARG A 141 -4.06 14.69 1.97
N LYS A 142 -3.95 14.73 0.64
CA LYS A 142 -5.06 15.02 -0.27
C LYS A 142 -6.18 13.98 -0.14
N CYS A 143 -5.85 12.69 -0.10
CA CYS A 143 -6.83 11.61 0.04
C CYS A 143 -7.56 11.66 1.39
N ARG A 144 -6.85 12.00 2.47
CA ARG A 144 -7.46 12.25 3.79
C ARG A 144 -8.50 13.35 3.72
N LYS A 145 -8.14 14.50 3.14
CA LYS A 145 -9.07 15.61 2.95
C LYS A 145 -10.27 15.23 2.07
N ILE A 146 -10.05 14.44 1.01
CA ILE A 146 -11.15 13.89 0.21
C ILE A 146 -12.08 13.03 1.06
N LEU A 147 -11.56 12.14 1.91
CA LEU A 147 -12.37 11.27 2.76
C LEU A 147 -13.21 12.06 3.78
N GLU A 148 -12.64 13.14 4.33
CA GLU A 148 -13.27 14.02 5.33
C GLU A 148 -14.34 14.93 4.71
N ASP A 149 -14.04 15.57 3.59
CA ASP A 149 -14.88 16.62 2.99
C ASP A 149 -15.91 16.07 1.98
N ARG A 150 -15.75 14.83 1.49
CA ARG A 150 -16.67 14.24 0.50
C ARG A 150 -17.93 13.70 1.15
N GLU A 151 -19.07 14.33 0.85
CA GLU A 151 -20.38 13.98 1.39
C GLU A 151 -20.94 12.64 0.87
N SER A 152 -20.69 12.30 -0.40
CA SER A 152 -21.32 11.14 -1.04
C SER A 152 -20.35 10.20 -1.75
N TRP A 153 -20.56 8.91 -1.53
CA TRP A 153 -19.92 7.79 -2.23
C TRP A 153 -21.02 6.95 -2.88
N LEU A 154 -20.78 6.45 -4.08
CA LEU A 154 -21.65 5.54 -4.83
C LEU A 154 -22.07 4.35 -3.99
N THR A 155 -21.13 3.80 -3.20
CA THR A 155 -21.41 2.69 -2.29
C THR A 155 -20.62 2.81 -1.00
N PRO A 156 -21.10 2.23 0.11
CA PRO A 156 -20.28 2.07 1.32
C PRO A 156 -18.99 1.28 1.08
N TYR A 157 -19.01 0.33 0.13
CA TYR A 157 -17.87 -0.53 -0.18
C TYR A 157 -16.72 0.24 -0.86
N THR A 158 -17.03 1.13 -1.80
CA THR A 158 -16.00 1.98 -2.46
C THR A 158 -15.36 2.94 -1.45
N LYS A 159 -16.17 3.60 -0.61
CA LYS A 159 -15.68 4.41 0.52
C LYS A 159 -14.75 3.62 1.44
N LYS A 160 -15.20 2.44 1.89
CA LYS A 160 -14.43 1.59 2.82
C LYS A 160 -13.11 1.13 2.22
N ASN A 161 -13.08 0.78 0.93
CA ASN A 161 -11.84 0.43 0.22
C ASN A 161 -10.87 1.61 0.13
N PHE A 162 -11.38 2.82 -0.12
CA PHE A 162 -10.55 4.03 -0.16
C PHE A 162 -9.98 4.35 1.23
N GLU A 163 -10.81 4.31 2.27
CA GLU A 163 -10.37 4.49 3.66
C GLU A 163 -9.34 3.42 4.07
N ALA A 164 -9.53 2.17 3.65
CA ALA A 164 -8.57 1.10 3.91
C ALA A 164 -7.19 1.44 3.33
N GLY A 165 -7.11 1.91 2.08
CA GLY A 165 -5.84 2.33 1.46
C GLY A 165 -5.17 3.49 2.22
N LEU A 166 -5.96 4.47 2.67
CA LEU A 166 -5.45 5.58 3.49
C LEU A 166 -4.90 5.10 4.84
N ARG A 167 -5.62 4.21 5.52
CA ARG A 167 -5.20 3.64 6.81
C ARG A 167 -3.94 2.80 6.65
N ILE A 168 -3.87 1.93 5.63
CA ILE A 168 -2.68 1.11 5.37
C ILE A 168 -1.47 1.99 5.09
N GLY A 169 -1.59 2.98 4.20
CA GLY A 169 -0.48 3.90 3.91
C GLY A 169 -0.05 4.70 5.13
N THR A 170 -1.01 5.23 5.90
CA THR A 170 -0.72 5.95 7.15
C THR A 170 -0.03 5.05 8.17
N GLY A 171 -0.51 3.83 8.33
CA GLY A 171 0.06 2.85 9.25
C GLY A 171 1.46 2.44 8.84
N PHE A 172 1.67 2.12 7.56
CA PHE A 172 2.98 1.80 7.00
C PHE A 172 4.00 2.93 7.23
N PHE A 173 3.64 4.19 6.99
CA PHE A 173 4.58 5.30 7.21
C PHE A 173 4.91 5.52 8.69
N ASN A 174 3.91 5.43 9.57
CA ASN A 174 4.13 5.50 11.00
C ASN A 174 5.10 4.40 11.47
N LEU A 175 4.90 3.19 10.94
CA LEU A 175 5.75 2.05 11.22
C LEU A 175 7.18 2.28 10.71
N ALA A 176 7.34 2.68 9.45
CA ALA A 176 8.63 2.98 8.87
C ALA A 176 9.38 4.08 9.64
N ILE A 177 8.68 5.15 10.05
CA ILE A 177 9.26 6.25 10.85
C ILE A 177 9.70 5.75 12.22
N SER A 178 8.94 4.85 12.86
CA SER A 178 9.29 4.29 14.18
C SER A 178 10.63 3.53 14.20
N TYR A 179 11.07 3.03 13.04
CA TYR A 179 12.37 2.35 12.89
C TYR A 179 13.54 3.29 12.56
N ILE A 180 13.27 4.57 12.30
CA ILE A 180 14.33 5.53 11.97
C ILE A 180 15.10 5.87 13.26
N PRO A 181 16.45 5.74 13.27
CA PRO A 181 17.24 6.07 14.45
C PRO A 181 17.01 7.52 14.91
N ALA A 182 16.96 7.76 16.22
CA ALA A 182 16.62 9.06 16.82
C ALA A 182 17.42 10.26 16.27
N ARG A 183 18.69 10.03 15.87
CA ARG A 183 19.55 11.07 15.27
C ARG A 183 19.05 11.53 13.89
N VAL A 184 18.47 10.62 13.12
CA VAL A 184 17.88 10.88 11.80
C VAL A 184 16.44 11.37 11.95
N LEU A 185 15.70 10.85 12.95
CA LEU A 185 14.31 11.27 13.23
C LEU A 185 14.20 12.78 13.46
N LYS A 186 15.08 13.36 14.28
CA LYS A 186 15.11 14.82 14.52
C LYS A 186 15.27 15.64 13.24
N LEU A 187 15.95 15.11 12.23
CA LEU A 187 16.15 15.81 10.96
C LEU A 187 14.90 15.78 10.09
N ILE A 188 14.18 14.66 10.07
CA ILE A 188 12.94 14.52 9.27
C ILE A 188 11.73 15.17 9.94
N GLU A 189 11.70 15.26 11.28
CA GLU A 189 10.67 16.01 12.03
C GLU A 189 10.68 17.49 11.67
N LEU A 190 11.84 18.07 11.37
CA LEU A 190 11.96 19.45 10.88
C LEU A 190 11.23 19.67 9.54
N PHE A 191 11.03 18.61 8.75
CA PHE A 191 10.24 18.62 7.53
C PHE A 191 8.77 18.22 7.73
N GLY A 192 8.35 18.06 8.99
CA GLY A 192 6.98 17.72 9.38
C GLY A 192 6.65 16.23 9.24
N PHE A 193 7.65 15.36 9.37
CA PHE A 193 7.46 13.91 9.44
C PHE A 193 7.52 13.44 10.89
N SER A 194 6.42 12.91 11.40
CA SER A 194 6.35 12.24 12.70
C SER A 194 5.52 10.98 12.56
N GLY A 195 5.77 10.01 13.43
CA GLY A 195 4.96 8.81 13.50
C GLY A 195 5.43 7.87 14.60
N THR A 196 4.50 7.09 15.12
CA THR A 196 4.73 6.18 16.25
C THR A 196 4.28 4.76 15.90
N ARG A 197 4.86 3.77 16.58
CA ARG A 197 4.45 2.37 16.39
C ARG A 197 2.99 2.19 16.82
N GLU A 198 2.57 2.86 17.88
CA GLU A 198 1.21 2.80 18.43
C GLU A 198 0.19 3.30 17.40
N GLU A 199 0.44 4.46 16.78
CA GLU A 199 -0.42 4.98 15.71
C GLU A 199 -0.43 4.06 14.49
N ALA A 200 0.71 3.45 14.14
CA ALA A 200 0.78 2.48 13.05
C ALA A 200 -0.18 1.31 13.30
N PHE A 201 -0.15 0.76 14.51
CA PHE A 201 -0.96 -0.40 14.89
C PHE A 201 -2.45 -0.04 14.93
N VAL A 202 -2.84 1.11 15.46
CA VAL A 202 -4.24 1.57 15.41
C VAL A 202 -4.77 1.56 13.98
N HIS A 203 -3.98 2.06 13.02
CA HIS A 203 -4.39 2.09 11.63
C HIS A 203 -4.43 0.72 10.97
N LEU A 204 -3.38 -0.09 11.14
CA LEU A 204 -3.24 -1.38 10.47
C LEU A 204 -4.18 -2.44 11.07
N LYS A 205 -4.30 -2.52 12.41
CA LYS A 205 -5.21 -3.47 13.08
C LYS A 205 -6.66 -3.25 12.68
N GLN A 206 -7.08 -1.99 12.55
CA GLN A 206 -8.45 -1.63 12.17
C GLN A 206 -8.87 -2.24 10.82
N VAL A 207 -7.91 -2.38 9.89
CA VAL A 207 -8.17 -2.84 8.52
C VAL A 207 -7.73 -4.28 8.29
N SER A 208 -6.89 -4.87 9.14
CA SER A 208 -6.42 -6.25 9.01
C SER A 208 -7.46 -7.29 9.44
N ILE A 209 -8.48 -6.87 10.20
CA ILE A 209 -9.55 -7.72 10.68
C ILE A 209 -10.90 -7.23 10.11
N GLY A 210 -11.67 -8.14 9.52
CA GLY A 210 -13.00 -7.89 8.97
C GLY A 210 -13.03 -7.45 7.49
N ASP A 211 -14.22 -7.10 6.99
CA ASP A 211 -14.44 -6.86 5.55
C ASP A 211 -14.06 -5.44 5.10
N TRP A 212 -12.76 -5.12 5.02
CA TRP A 212 -12.25 -3.82 4.52
C TRP A 212 -11.90 -3.81 3.03
N GLY A 213 -12.58 -4.66 2.25
CA GLY A 213 -12.33 -4.82 0.83
C GLY A 213 -11.02 -5.56 0.53
N PHE A 214 -10.52 -5.44 -0.70
CA PHE A 214 -9.38 -6.25 -1.17
C PHE A 214 -8.04 -5.92 -0.52
N ARG A 215 -7.94 -4.80 0.20
CA ARG A 215 -6.71 -4.36 0.85
C ARG A 215 -6.51 -4.96 2.24
N SER A 216 -7.59 -5.44 2.86
CA SER A 216 -7.57 -6.03 4.20
C SER A 216 -6.57 -7.19 4.35
N PRO A 217 -6.51 -8.15 3.41
CA PRO A 217 -5.53 -9.24 3.49
C PRO A 217 -4.08 -8.75 3.38
N ILE A 218 -3.83 -7.68 2.60
CA ILE A 218 -2.49 -7.08 2.45
C ILE A 218 -2.05 -6.40 3.75
N ALA A 219 -2.98 -5.73 4.46
CA ALA A 219 -2.68 -5.14 5.77
C ALA A 219 -2.32 -6.21 6.81
N ALA A 220 -3.03 -7.34 6.79
CA ALA A 220 -2.71 -8.49 7.61
C ALA A 220 -1.31 -9.03 7.31
N MET A 221 -0.95 -9.21 6.03
CA MET A 221 0.42 -9.61 5.65
C MET A 221 1.48 -8.64 6.14
N LEU A 222 1.25 -7.33 6.02
CA LEU A 222 2.21 -6.33 6.47
C LEU A 222 2.46 -6.43 7.98
N LEU A 223 1.40 -6.57 8.78
CA LEU A 223 1.50 -6.74 10.23
C LEU A 223 2.18 -8.05 10.60
N LEU A 224 1.78 -9.16 9.98
CA LEU A 224 2.38 -10.45 10.24
C LEU A 224 3.87 -10.45 9.86
N ALA A 225 4.22 -10.01 8.65
CA ALA A 225 5.61 -9.90 8.22
C ALA A 225 6.43 -9.02 9.17
N HIS A 226 5.84 -7.93 9.66
CA HIS A 226 6.45 -7.07 10.66
C HIS A 226 6.71 -7.77 11.99
N GLU A 227 5.69 -8.38 12.63
CA GLU A 227 5.85 -9.05 13.93
C GLU A 227 6.97 -10.11 13.84
N CYS A 228 6.93 -10.96 12.82
CA CYS A 228 7.94 -12.00 12.69
C CYS A 228 9.33 -11.49 12.31
N THR A 229 9.45 -10.47 11.45
CA THR A 229 10.78 -9.97 11.06
C THR A 229 11.43 -9.18 12.19
N VAL A 230 10.66 -8.35 12.90
CA VAL A 230 11.18 -7.41 13.90
C VAL A 230 11.63 -8.15 15.16
N GLU A 231 10.88 -9.16 15.57
CA GLU A 231 11.26 -9.97 16.73
C GLU A 231 12.44 -10.87 16.42
N PHE A 232 12.41 -11.56 15.28
CA PHE A 232 13.49 -12.46 14.87
C PHE A 232 14.80 -11.71 14.63
N THR A 233 14.75 -10.52 14.02
CA THR A 233 15.95 -9.78 13.60
C THR A 233 16.47 -8.80 14.65
N PHE A 234 15.58 -8.18 15.44
CA PHE A 234 15.97 -7.08 16.33
C PHE A 234 15.71 -7.36 17.82
N GLY A 235 14.95 -8.40 18.20
CA GLY A 235 14.69 -8.76 19.60
C GLY A 235 14.04 -7.63 20.42
N LEU A 236 13.27 -6.74 19.77
CA LEU A 236 12.76 -5.50 20.36
C LEU A 236 11.42 -5.65 21.12
N GLY A 237 10.89 -6.87 21.28
CA GLY A 237 9.65 -7.13 22.02
C GLY A 237 9.21 -8.59 21.95
N GLU A 238 8.20 -8.95 22.74
CA GLU A 238 7.45 -10.20 22.55
C GLU A 238 6.32 -9.96 21.54
N PRO A 239 6.09 -10.87 20.59
CA PRO A 239 4.94 -10.80 19.71
C PRO A 239 3.64 -10.74 20.50
N GLU A 240 2.68 -9.95 20.01
CA GLU A 240 1.32 -10.02 20.51
C GLU A 240 0.64 -11.28 19.95
N MET A 241 0.98 -12.43 20.52
CA MET A 241 0.55 -13.77 20.07
C MET A 241 -0.96 -13.86 19.89
N SER A 242 -1.75 -13.31 20.83
CA SER A 242 -3.21 -13.29 20.74
C SER A 242 -3.73 -12.57 19.51
N PHE A 243 -3.05 -11.50 19.09
CA PHE A 243 -3.43 -10.75 17.90
C PHE A 243 -2.98 -11.44 16.61
N MET A 244 -1.81 -12.08 16.61
CA MET A 244 -1.39 -12.91 15.47
C MET A 244 -2.34 -14.10 15.28
N GLU A 245 -2.76 -14.76 16.36
CA GLU A 245 -3.78 -15.81 16.34
C GLU A 245 -5.12 -15.30 15.82
N GLU A 246 -5.55 -14.09 16.21
CA GLU A 246 -6.77 -13.48 15.70
C GLU A 246 -6.69 -13.17 14.20
N ILE A 247 -5.57 -12.63 13.72
CA ILE A 247 -5.33 -12.45 12.28
C ILE A 247 -5.37 -13.81 11.57
N LEU A 248 -4.61 -14.79 12.06
CA LEU A 248 -4.53 -16.11 11.44
C LEU A 248 -5.89 -16.85 11.43
N ALA A 249 -6.71 -16.69 12.48
CA ALA A 249 -8.06 -17.24 12.53
C ALA A 249 -9.03 -16.51 11.59
N THR A 250 -8.91 -15.18 11.48
CA THR A 250 -9.69 -14.38 10.52
C THR A 250 -9.37 -14.79 9.08
N TRP A 251 -8.13 -15.19 8.87
CA TRP A 251 -7.55 -15.56 7.59
C TRP A 251 -7.14 -17.03 7.63
N ASP A 252 -8.06 -17.93 8.02
CA ASP A 252 -7.86 -19.38 8.28
C ASP A 252 -7.05 -20.14 7.19
N ILE A 253 -6.93 -19.54 6.00
CA ILE A 253 -6.24 -20.07 4.80
C ILE A 253 -4.77 -19.62 4.68
N TYR A 254 -4.32 -18.67 5.51
CA TYR A 254 -3.12 -17.85 5.27
C TYR A 254 -1.92 -18.29 6.12
N SER A 255 -2.14 -19.25 7.02
CA SER A 255 -1.12 -19.90 7.84
C SER A 255 0.06 -20.43 7.01
N LYS A 256 -0.18 -20.93 5.79
CA LYS A 256 0.90 -21.52 4.95
C LYS A 256 1.80 -20.48 4.25
N VAL A 257 1.39 -19.21 4.08
CA VAL A 257 2.21 -18.14 3.44
C VAL A 257 3.27 -17.79 4.44
N PHE A 258 2.84 -17.73 5.69
CA PHE A 258 3.65 -17.48 6.85
C PHE A 258 4.66 -18.60 7.13
N PHE A 259 4.26 -19.87 7.02
CA PHE A 259 5.18 -21.00 7.21
C PHE A 259 6.29 -21.10 6.16
N LEU A 260 6.05 -20.70 4.90
CA LEU A 260 7.08 -20.70 3.84
C LEU A 260 8.08 -19.55 3.96
N LEU A 261 7.79 -18.52 4.76
CA LEU A 261 8.68 -17.37 4.96
C LEU A 261 9.79 -17.64 5.99
N TYR A 262 9.69 -18.74 6.75
CA TYR A 262 10.60 -19.09 7.84
C TYR A 262 11.14 -20.53 7.79
N SER A 263 10.93 -21.25 6.69
CA SER A 263 11.51 -22.58 6.41
C SER A 263 12.62 -22.49 5.37
#